data_AF-A0A397HLA8-F1
#
_entry.id   AF-A0A397HLA8-F1
#
_cell.length_a   1.000
_cell.length_b   1.000
_cell.length_c   1.000
_cell.angle_alpha   90.00
_cell.angle_beta   90.00
_cell.angle_gamma   90.00
#
_symmetry.space_group_name_H-M   'P 1'
#
loop_
_entity.id
_entity.type
_entity.pdbx_description
1 polymer ?
#
loop_
_entity_poly.entity_id
_entity_poly.type
_entity_poly.pdbx_seq_one_letter_code
_entity_poly.pdbx_strand_id
1 'polypeptide(L)'
;MLTFRKSLIAAVVLIAFVVLLRSAHSSPSAETPVLNTEETVYDVSQAEDEQPTGQKQIIQQQPLKPPPTAPLRERLRYQFPYDLESRFPAYIWQTWKYTPASMWFAEDLRPAEASWTELHPGFVHEVIPDDTQRHLVKYLYGSVPEVFEAYESMPLPVLKADFFRYLILLARGGIYSDIDTYALKPASDWLPVELDLATVGFVVGIEADPDRPDWHDWYSRRIQFCQWTIQSKPGHPILRDIVAYITEEALRMKKKGVLKEGKMDKTIVEFTGPAAWTDAVFRYFNDPEYFSIEPGSTHNVTYEDFTNQRDFKKVGDVVVLPITSFSPGVNQMGAGDLDDPMAFVKHDFSGSWKTDPSL
;
A
#
# COMPACT_ATOMS: atom_id res chain seq x y z
N MET A 1 -26.72 -34.96 26.52
CA MET A 1 -26.69 -35.40 25.11
C MET A 1 -28.07 -35.24 24.50
N LEU A 2 -28.25 -34.38 23.51
CA LEU A 2 -29.53 -34.25 22.81
C LEU A 2 -29.77 -35.50 21.95
N THR A 3 -30.92 -36.14 22.14
CA THR A 3 -31.35 -37.26 21.29
C THR A 3 -31.61 -36.78 19.87
N PHE A 4 -31.29 -37.60 18.86
CA PHE A 4 -31.48 -37.29 17.43
C PHE A 4 -32.85 -36.67 17.08
N ARG A 5 -33.93 -37.15 17.70
CA ARG A 5 -35.29 -36.59 17.52
C ARG A 5 -35.42 -35.14 17.99
N LYS A 6 -34.76 -34.75 19.08
CA LYS A 6 -34.77 -33.37 19.60
C LYS A 6 -33.95 -32.44 18.72
N SER A 7 -32.84 -32.93 18.15
CA SER A 7 -32.04 -32.19 17.19
C SER A 7 -32.78 -31.94 15.87
N LEU A 8 -33.55 -32.93 15.40
CA LEU A 8 -34.37 -32.78 14.19
C LEU A 8 -35.48 -31.73 14.37
N ILE A 9 -36.16 -31.75 15.52
CA ILE A 9 -37.21 -30.76 15.83
C ILE A 9 -36.60 -29.35 15.92
N ALA A 10 -35.45 -29.20 16.58
CA ALA A 10 -34.77 -27.91 16.66
C ALA A 10 -34.35 -27.37 15.29
N ALA A 11 -33.87 -28.24 14.39
CA ALA A 11 -33.52 -27.86 13.02
C ALA A 11 -34.74 -27.41 12.20
N VAL A 12 -35.87 -28.12 12.31
CA VAL A 12 -37.11 -27.74 11.62
C VAL A 12 -37.65 -26.39 12.11
N VAL A 13 -37.59 -26.14 13.43
CA VAL A 13 -38.01 -24.86 14.01
C VAL A 13 -37.10 -23.72 13.54
N LEU A 14 -35.77 -23.94 13.49
CA LEU A 14 -34.81 -22.95 13.00
C LEU A 14 -35.07 -22.60 11.53
N ILE A 15 -35.32 -23.61 10.69
CA ILE A 15 -35.61 -23.42 9.26
C ILE A 15 -36.93 -22.64 9.08
N ALA A 16 -37.98 -23.00 9.83
CA ALA A 16 -39.25 -22.29 9.79
C ALA A 16 -39.09 -20.81 10.21
N PHE A 17 -38.25 -20.54 11.22
CA PHE A 17 -37.98 -19.19 11.69
C PHE A 17 -37.24 -18.34 10.63
N VAL A 18 -36.26 -18.92 9.94
CA VAL A 18 -35.53 -18.25 8.84
C VAL A 18 -36.45 -17.97 7.65
N VAL A 19 -37.35 -18.89 7.31
CA VAL A 19 -38.32 -18.69 6.22
C VAL A 19 -39.30 -17.56 6.57
N LEU A 20 -39.83 -17.53 7.79
CA LEU A 20 -40.74 -16.47 8.24
C LEU A 20 -40.07 -15.09 8.27
N LEU A 21 -38.80 -15.02 8.70
CA LEU A 21 -38.03 -13.77 8.67
C LEU A 21 -37.73 -13.28 7.25
N ARG A 22 -37.50 -14.19 6.29
CA ARG A 22 -37.34 -13.81 4.87
C ARG A 22 -38.65 -13.33 4.25
N SER A 23 -39.79 -13.88 4.65
CA SER A 23 -41.11 -13.44 4.17
C SER A 23 -41.53 -12.07 4.72
N ALA A 24 -40.95 -11.62 5.82
CA ALA A 24 -41.26 -10.33 6.45
C ALA A 24 -40.44 -9.14 5.92
N HIS A 25 -39.50 -9.36 4.99
CA HIS A 25 -38.69 -8.31 4.36
C HIS A 25 -38.84 -8.34 2.83
N SER A 26 -40.05 -8.01 2.37
CA SER A 26 -40.29 -7.53 1.01
C SER A 26 -40.62 -6.04 1.06
N SER A 27 -39.64 -5.19 0.71
CA SER A 27 -39.88 -3.76 0.50
C SER A 27 -40.83 -3.54 -0.68
N PRO A 28 -41.79 -2.61 -0.61
CA PRO A 28 -42.72 -2.36 -1.71
C PRO A 28 -41.99 -1.72 -2.89
N SER A 29 -42.30 -2.23 -4.09
CA SER A 29 -41.85 -1.74 -5.38
C SER A 29 -42.41 -0.32 -5.60
N ALA A 30 -41.54 0.67 -5.81
CA ALA A 30 -41.96 1.99 -6.25
C ALA A 30 -42.37 1.93 -7.72
N GLU A 31 -43.60 2.37 -8.00
CA GLU A 31 -44.18 2.50 -9.34
C GLU A 31 -43.49 3.62 -10.14
N THR A 32 -43.22 3.34 -11.41
CA THR A 32 -42.70 4.28 -12.41
C THR A 32 -43.81 5.26 -12.82
N PRO A 33 -43.61 6.59 -12.80
CA PRO A 33 -44.61 7.51 -13.34
C PRO A 33 -44.50 7.55 -14.87
N VAL A 34 -45.63 7.26 -15.53
CA VAL A 34 -45.86 7.46 -16.96
C VAL A 34 -45.90 8.97 -17.25
N LEU A 35 -45.03 9.42 -18.16
CA LEU A 35 -45.02 10.80 -18.66
C LEU A 35 -46.16 10.96 -19.67
N ASN A 36 -47.25 11.62 -19.27
CA ASN A 36 -48.27 12.11 -20.21
C ASN A 36 -47.85 13.48 -20.74
N THR A 37 -47.65 13.54 -22.05
CA THR A 37 -47.43 14.75 -22.82
C THR A 37 -48.77 15.46 -23.03
N GLU A 38 -48.96 16.62 -22.40
CA GLU A 38 -49.98 17.58 -22.82
C GLU A 38 -49.31 18.92 -23.12
N GLU A 39 -49.41 19.29 -24.39
CA GLU A 39 -49.05 20.60 -24.92
C GLU A 39 -49.86 21.69 -24.22
N THR A 40 -49.18 22.67 -23.63
CA THR A 40 -49.79 23.96 -23.32
C THR A 40 -48.94 25.05 -23.95
N VAL A 41 -49.46 25.55 -25.07
CA VAL A 41 -49.01 26.76 -25.75
C VAL A 41 -49.34 27.95 -24.87
N TYR A 42 -48.32 28.70 -24.44
CA TYR A 42 -48.48 30.07 -23.97
C TYR A 42 -47.51 30.96 -24.74
N ASP A 43 -48.08 31.68 -25.70
CA ASP A 43 -47.52 32.85 -26.36
C ASP A 43 -47.77 34.07 -25.46
N VAL A 44 -46.71 34.70 -24.98
CA VAL A 44 -46.73 36.14 -24.66
C VAL A 44 -45.38 36.74 -25.06
N SER A 45 -45.43 37.43 -26.17
CA SER A 45 -44.48 38.44 -26.60
C SER A 45 -44.51 39.65 -25.65
N GLN A 46 -43.35 40.08 -25.18
CA GLN A 46 -42.94 41.51 -25.13
C GLN A 46 -41.48 41.64 -24.72
N ALA A 47 -40.76 42.46 -25.49
CA ALA A 47 -39.33 42.72 -25.40
C ALA A 47 -39.02 43.76 -24.32
N GLU A 48 -37.83 43.68 -23.73
CA GLU A 48 -36.98 44.83 -23.44
C GLU A 48 -35.52 44.39 -23.24
N ASP A 49 -34.63 45.19 -23.83
CA ASP A 49 -33.18 45.03 -23.95
C ASP A 49 -32.44 44.99 -22.59
N GLU A 50 -31.67 43.93 -22.32
CA GLU A 50 -30.47 44.03 -21.49
C GLU A 50 -29.32 43.18 -22.07
N GLN A 51 -28.14 43.80 -22.16
CA GLN A 51 -26.89 43.24 -22.71
C GLN A 51 -26.36 42.03 -21.90
N PRO A 52 -25.62 41.09 -22.53
CA PRO A 52 -25.19 39.86 -21.88
C PRO A 52 -23.83 40.04 -21.19
N THR A 53 -23.82 40.26 -19.88
CA THR A 53 -22.61 40.09 -19.05
C THR A 53 -22.83 38.97 -18.03
N GLY A 54 -22.69 37.74 -18.53
CA GLY A 54 -22.64 36.56 -17.70
C GLY A 54 -22.11 35.39 -18.51
N GLN A 55 -20.80 35.15 -18.42
CA GLN A 55 -20.28 33.81 -18.71
C GLN A 55 -21.01 32.86 -17.76
N LYS A 56 -22.07 32.19 -18.25
CA LYS A 56 -22.60 30.99 -17.61
C LYS A 56 -21.43 30.01 -17.56
N GLN A 57 -20.79 29.90 -16.40
CA GLN A 57 -19.96 28.75 -16.09
C GLN A 57 -20.87 27.54 -16.28
N ILE A 58 -20.68 26.84 -17.39
CA ILE A 58 -21.34 25.57 -17.63
C ILE A 58 -20.81 24.66 -16.53
N ILE A 59 -21.63 24.40 -15.52
CA ILE A 59 -21.34 23.40 -14.49
C ILE A 59 -21.43 22.06 -15.21
N GLN A 60 -20.31 21.64 -15.83
CA GLN A 60 -20.17 20.28 -16.32
C GLN A 60 -19.93 19.39 -15.11
N GLN A 61 -20.88 18.49 -14.84
CA GLN A 61 -20.70 17.43 -13.87
C GLN A 61 -19.51 16.57 -14.31
N GLN A 62 -18.45 16.53 -13.50
CA GLN A 62 -17.35 15.61 -13.74
C GLN A 62 -17.86 14.16 -13.60
N PRO A 63 -17.43 13.23 -14.47
CA PRO A 63 -17.80 11.83 -14.35
C PRO A 63 -17.29 11.29 -13.01
N LEU A 64 -18.14 10.54 -12.29
CA LEU A 64 -17.81 9.97 -10.98
C LEU A 64 -16.62 9.00 -11.01
N LYS A 65 -16.32 8.41 -12.18
CA LYS A 65 -15.21 7.47 -12.39
C LYS A 65 -14.28 8.04 -13.47
N PRO A 66 -12.94 8.02 -13.25
CA PRO A 66 -12.00 8.46 -14.27
C PRO A 66 -12.12 7.58 -15.53
N PRO A 67 -11.99 8.17 -16.73
CA PRO A 67 -12.00 7.40 -17.97
C PRO A 67 -10.80 6.43 -18.01
N PRO A 68 -10.87 5.33 -18.79
CA PRO A 68 -9.75 4.40 -18.94
C PRO A 68 -8.45 5.08 -19.43
N THR A 69 -8.58 6.20 -20.16
CA THR A 69 -7.48 7.02 -20.68
C THR A 69 -6.89 8.00 -19.67
N ALA A 70 -7.48 8.14 -18.48
CA ALA A 70 -6.92 8.97 -17.43
C ALA A 70 -5.55 8.44 -16.97
N PRO A 71 -4.65 9.30 -16.46
CA PRO A 71 -3.38 8.87 -15.90
C PRO A 71 -3.55 7.73 -14.88
N LEU A 72 -2.62 6.77 -14.88
CA LEU A 72 -2.70 5.58 -14.04
C LEU A 72 -2.86 5.95 -12.55
N ARG A 73 -2.12 6.96 -12.08
CA ARG A 73 -2.22 7.48 -10.71
C ARG A 73 -3.64 7.93 -10.35
N GLU A 74 -4.36 8.59 -11.26
CA GLU A 74 -5.73 9.05 -11.01
C GLU A 74 -6.70 7.86 -10.91
N ARG A 75 -6.54 6.86 -11.78
CA ARG A 75 -7.33 5.62 -11.72
C ARG A 75 -7.06 4.83 -10.44
N LEU A 76 -5.79 4.77 -10.00
CA LEU A 76 -5.42 4.16 -8.72
C LEU A 76 -5.98 4.94 -7.53
N ARG A 77 -5.98 6.28 -7.58
CA ARG A 77 -6.61 7.13 -6.55
C ARG A 77 -8.10 6.86 -6.40
N TYR A 78 -8.80 6.68 -7.52
CA TYR A 78 -10.21 6.33 -7.51
C TYR A 78 -10.46 4.92 -6.95
N GLN A 79 -9.64 3.94 -7.34
CA GLN A 79 -9.81 2.54 -6.91
C GLN A 79 -9.41 2.30 -5.45
N PHE A 80 -8.37 2.99 -4.98
CA PHE A 80 -7.81 2.88 -3.63
C PHE A 80 -7.81 4.27 -2.98
N PRO A 81 -8.99 4.75 -2.54
CA PRO A 81 -9.10 6.03 -1.88
C PRO A 81 -8.30 6.00 -0.58
N TYR A 82 -7.72 7.15 -0.25
CA TYR A 82 -6.99 7.34 0.98
C TYR A 82 -7.86 8.08 1.99
N ASP A 83 -7.93 7.55 3.21
CA ASP A 83 -8.63 8.17 4.33
C ASP A 83 -7.68 8.24 5.53
N LEU A 84 -7.20 9.45 5.83
CA LEU A 84 -6.29 9.71 6.93
C LEU A 84 -6.94 9.39 8.28
N GLU A 85 -8.24 9.61 8.46
CA GLU A 85 -8.92 9.40 9.75
C GLU A 85 -9.16 7.91 10.06
N SER A 86 -9.01 7.05 9.06
CA SER A 86 -9.11 5.59 9.24
C SER A 86 -8.01 5.06 10.16
N ARG A 87 -8.22 3.88 10.77
CA ARG A 87 -7.18 3.21 11.57
C ARG A 87 -6.25 2.40 10.68
N PHE A 88 -5.02 2.20 11.12
CA PHE A 88 -4.15 1.19 10.52
C PHE A 88 -4.84 -0.19 10.57
N PRO A 89 -4.96 -0.90 9.43
CA PRO A 89 -5.49 -2.25 9.41
C PRO A 89 -4.61 -3.21 10.21
N ALA A 90 -5.23 -4.10 11.00
CA ALA A 90 -4.53 -5.11 11.80
C ALA A 90 -4.18 -6.36 10.96
N TYR A 91 -3.45 -6.15 9.87
CA TYR A 91 -2.92 -7.21 9.00
C TYR A 91 -1.39 -7.15 8.96
N ILE A 92 -0.75 -8.31 8.99
CA ILE A 92 0.67 -8.48 8.68
C ILE A 92 0.76 -9.36 7.45
N TRP A 93 1.49 -8.88 6.44
CA TRP A 93 1.71 -9.54 5.17
C TRP A 93 3.18 -9.90 5.05
N GLN A 94 3.47 -11.17 4.80
CA GLN A 94 4.77 -11.63 4.32
C GLN A 94 4.58 -12.42 3.02
N THR A 95 5.63 -12.60 2.25
CA THR A 95 5.62 -13.47 1.07
C THR A 95 6.74 -14.48 1.15
N TRP A 96 6.44 -15.72 0.75
CA TRP A 96 7.46 -16.75 0.62
C TRP A 96 7.04 -17.81 -0.40
N LYS A 97 7.89 -18.78 -0.70
CA LYS A 97 7.55 -19.90 -1.59
C LYS A 97 6.39 -20.75 -1.06
N TYR A 98 6.34 -20.92 0.26
CA TYR A 98 5.40 -21.82 0.93
C TYR A 98 4.80 -21.16 2.18
N THR A 99 3.59 -21.57 2.54
CA THR A 99 2.97 -21.20 3.81
C THR A 99 3.69 -21.85 5.00
N PRO A 100 3.66 -21.28 6.23
CA PRO A 100 4.24 -21.86 7.44
C PRO A 100 3.78 -23.28 7.77
N ALA A 101 2.56 -23.66 7.35
CA ALA A 101 1.99 -24.99 7.51
C ALA A 101 2.58 -26.06 6.55
N SER A 102 3.36 -25.65 5.55
CA SER A 102 3.98 -26.57 4.59
C SER A 102 5.20 -27.26 5.21
N MET A 103 5.39 -28.54 4.88
CA MET A 103 6.63 -29.26 5.22
C MET A 103 7.88 -28.72 4.52
N TRP A 104 7.69 -27.90 3.47
CA TRP A 104 8.76 -27.26 2.72
C TRP A 104 9.07 -25.85 3.20
N PHE A 105 8.38 -25.37 4.24
CA PHE A 105 8.74 -24.11 4.89
C PHE A 105 10.05 -24.28 5.64
N ALA A 106 11.02 -23.41 5.37
CA ALA A 106 12.38 -23.55 5.88
C ALA A 106 12.42 -23.35 7.40
N GLU A 107 13.07 -24.28 8.12
CA GLU A 107 13.07 -24.29 9.59
C GLU A 107 13.77 -23.06 10.20
N ASP A 108 14.75 -22.50 9.50
CA ASP A 108 15.46 -21.28 9.87
C ASP A 108 14.61 -20.00 9.77
N LEU A 109 13.52 -20.01 8.99
CA LEU A 109 12.58 -18.88 8.88
C LEU A 109 11.50 -18.89 9.97
N ARG A 110 11.27 -20.03 10.64
CA ARG A 110 10.19 -20.15 11.63
C ARG A 110 10.30 -19.16 12.78
N PRO A 111 11.48 -18.92 13.39
CA PRO A 111 11.58 -17.97 14.49
C PRO A 111 11.27 -16.53 14.05
N ALA A 112 11.72 -16.14 12.84
CA ALA A 112 11.45 -14.83 12.26
C ALA A 112 9.94 -14.64 12.02
N GLU A 113 9.32 -15.57 11.29
CA GLU A 113 7.88 -15.58 11.01
C GLU A 113 7.03 -15.59 12.29
N ALA A 114 7.34 -16.47 13.24
CA ALA A 114 6.58 -16.62 14.47
C ALA A 114 6.61 -15.35 15.34
N SER A 115 7.73 -14.60 15.33
CA SER A 115 7.87 -13.36 16.12
C SER A 115 6.78 -12.33 15.79
N TRP A 116 6.35 -12.26 14.53
CA TRP A 116 5.28 -11.37 14.11
C TRP A 116 3.94 -11.78 14.70
N THR A 117 3.60 -13.07 14.69
CA THR A 117 2.38 -13.60 15.31
C THR A 117 2.40 -13.43 16.83
N GLU A 118 3.52 -13.77 17.48
CA GLU A 118 3.65 -13.78 18.93
C GLU A 118 3.56 -12.37 19.53
N LEU A 119 4.18 -11.38 18.88
CA LEU A 119 4.15 -9.99 19.32
C LEU A 119 2.89 -9.24 18.89
N HIS A 120 2.10 -9.78 17.94
CA HIS A 120 0.88 -9.13 17.45
C HIS A 120 -0.36 -10.05 17.57
N PRO A 121 -0.76 -10.48 18.78
CA PRO A 121 -1.84 -11.45 18.96
C PRO A 121 -3.22 -10.99 18.46
N GLY A 122 -3.40 -9.68 18.21
CA GLY A 122 -4.62 -9.11 17.64
C GLY A 122 -4.60 -8.92 16.12
N PHE A 123 -3.49 -9.24 15.45
CA PHE A 123 -3.34 -9.08 14.00
C PHE A 123 -3.63 -10.39 13.28
N VAL A 124 -4.12 -10.26 12.04
CA VAL A 124 -4.17 -11.37 11.09
C VAL A 124 -2.82 -11.41 10.37
N HIS A 125 -2.04 -12.47 10.62
CA HIS A 125 -0.75 -12.69 9.99
C HIS A 125 -0.87 -13.68 8.83
N GLU A 126 -0.53 -13.23 7.63
CA GLU A 126 -0.64 -14.01 6.39
C GLU A 126 0.70 -14.05 5.65
N VAL A 127 1.23 -15.26 5.47
CA VAL A 127 2.34 -15.53 4.56
C VAL A 127 1.77 -15.98 3.23
N ILE A 128 1.81 -15.10 2.23
CA ILE A 128 1.23 -15.34 0.90
C ILE A 128 2.23 -16.13 0.05
N PRO A 129 1.89 -17.38 -0.37
CA PRO A 129 2.79 -18.18 -1.18
C PRO A 129 2.87 -17.67 -2.62
N ASP A 130 4.00 -17.88 -3.28
CA ASP A 130 4.27 -17.43 -4.67
C ASP A 130 3.17 -17.82 -5.67
N ASP A 131 2.63 -19.03 -5.55
CA ASP A 131 1.56 -19.54 -6.42
C ASP A 131 0.24 -18.75 -6.27
N THR A 132 0.05 -18.11 -5.12
CA THR A 132 -1.17 -17.39 -4.75
C THR A 132 -1.04 -15.89 -5.01
N GLN A 133 0.17 -15.33 -4.95
CA GLN A 133 0.41 -13.90 -5.19
C GLN A 133 -0.20 -13.42 -6.51
N ARG A 134 0.01 -14.16 -7.61
CA ARG A 134 -0.55 -13.82 -8.94
C ARG A 134 -2.08 -13.72 -8.90
N HIS A 135 -2.74 -14.66 -8.24
CA HIS A 135 -4.21 -14.69 -8.16
C HIS A 135 -4.74 -13.54 -7.31
N LEU A 136 -4.06 -13.23 -6.21
CA LEU A 136 -4.42 -12.12 -5.34
C LEU A 136 -4.26 -10.77 -6.05
N VAL A 137 -3.14 -10.54 -6.75
CA VAL A 137 -2.94 -9.30 -7.53
C VAL A 137 -4.00 -9.17 -8.61
N LYS A 138 -4.32 -10.25 -9.34
CA LYS A 138 -5.39 -10.23 -10.36
C LYS A 138 -6.74 -9.85 -9.76
N TYR A 139 -7.05 -10.36 -8.57
CA TYR A 139 -8.30 -10.07 -7.86
C TYR A 139 -8.35 -8.61 -7.40
N LEU A 140 -7.29 -8.11 -6.75
CA LEU A 140 -7.24 -6.76 -6.18
C LEU A 140 -7.21 -5.66 -7.26
N TYR A 141 -6.54 -5.91 -8.38
CA TYR A 141 -6.29 -4.93 -9.46
C TYR A 141 -7.10 -5.19 -10.73
N GLY A 142 -8.18 -5.98 -10.66
CA GLY A 142 -8.99 -6.33 -11.84
C GLY A 142 -9.59 -5.13 -12.59
N SER A 143 -9.77 -3.98 -11.92
CA SER A 143 -10.24 -2.72 -12.53
C SER A 143 -9.12 -1.85 -13.12
N VAL A 144 -7.86 -2.22 -12.89
CA VAL A 144 -6.65 -1.56 -13.40
C VAL A 144 -5.71 -2.63 -13.98
N PRO A 145 -6.10 -3.26 -15.10
CA PRO A 145 -5.44 -4.45 -15.64
C PRO A 145 -3.96 -4.22 -15.98
N GLU A 146 -3.55 -2.98 -16.24
CA GLU A 146 -2.16 -2.60 -16.49
C GLU A 146 -1.22 -2.98 -15.34
N VAL A 147 -1.70 -2.87 -14.09
CA VAL A 147 -0.93 -3.25 -12.89
C VAL A 147 -0.69 -4.76 -12.85
N PHE A 148 -1.73 -5.55 -13.14
CA PHE A 148 -1.60 -7.00 -13.21
C PHE A 148 -0.71 -7.43 -14.39
N GLU A 149 -0.85 -6.78 -15.55
CA GLU A 149 0.00 -7.03 -16.72
C GLU A 149 1.48 -6.75 -16.42
N ALA A 150 1.78 -5.63 -15.75
CA ALA A 150 3.13 -5.29 -15.30
C ALA A 150 3.69 -6.38 -14.38
N TYR A 151 2.94 -6.74 -13.32
CA TYR A 151 3.34 -7.78 -12.36
C TYR A 151 3.60 -9.13 -13.05
N GLU A 152 2.71 -9.57 -13.94
CA GLU A 152 2.86 -10.84 -14.66
C GLU A 152 4.07 -10.83 -15.60
N SER A 153 4.40 -9.68 -16.19
CA SER A 153 5.50 -9.54 -17.14
C SER A 153 6.90 -9.51 -16.52
N MET A 154 7.01 -9.40 -15.19
CA MET A 154 8.29 -9.36 -14.50
C MET A 154 9.06 -10.69 -14.63
N PRO A 155 10.32 -10.66 -15.08
CA PRO A 155 11.08 -11.86 -15.40
C PRO A 155 11.72 -12.53 -14.17
N LEU A 156 11.90 -11.79 -13.06
CA LEU A 156 12.59 -12.25 -11.86
C LEU A 156 11.62 -12.28 -10.67
N PRO A 157 11.69 -13.29 -9.78
CA PRO A 157 10.81 -13.35 -8.62
C PRO A 157 11.06 -12.22 -7.62
N VAL A 158 12.30 -11.80 -7.38
CA VAL A 158 12.62 -10.60 -6.57
C VAL A 158 11.90 -9.32 -7.03
N LEU A 159 11.76 -9.10 -8.34
CA LEU A 159 10.99 -7.94 -8.86
C LEU A 159 9.51 -8.03 -8.48
N LYS A 160 8.96 -9.26 -8.49
CA LYS A 160 7.57 -9.52 -8.12
C LYS A 160 7.38 -9.34 -6.62
N ALA A 161 8.29 -9.83 -5.79
CA ALA A 161 8.24 -9.64 -4.34
C ALA A 161 8.29 -8.15 -3.97
N ASP A 162 9.25 -7.41 -4.55
CA ASP A 162 9.35 -5.96 -4.39
C ASP A 162 8.07 -5.24 -4.82
N PHE A 163 7.46 -5.63 -5.93
CA PHE A 163 6.23 -4.99 -6.37
C PHE A 163 5.03 -5.39 -5.51
N PHE A 164 4.94 -6.66 -5.12
CA PHE A 164 3.83 -7.22 -4.35
C PHE A 164 3.66 -6.49 -3.01
N ARG A 165 4.75 -6.18 -2.29
CA ARG A 165 4.65 -5.45 -1.02
C ARG A 165 3.95 -4.10 -1.15
N TYR A 166 4.20 -3.36 -2.23
CA TYR A 166 3.52 -2.09 -2.48
C TYR A 166 2.06 -2.31 -2.88
N LEU A 167 1.79 -3.35 -3.66
CA LEU A 167 0.44 -3.69 -4.12
C LEU A 167 -0.46 -4.09 -2.94
N ILE A 168 0.00 -4.98 -2.06
CA ILE A 168 -0.81 -5.43 -0.94
C ILE A 168 -1.09 -4.29 0.04
N LEU A 169 -0.10 -3.46 0.34
CA LEU A 169 -0.28 -2.31 1.22
C LEU A 169 -1.17 -1.24 0.58
N LEU A 170 -1.06 -0.98 -0.72
CA LEU A 170 -1.94 -0.02 -1.38
C LEU A 170 -3.41 -0.47 -1.29
N ALA A 171 -3.65 -1.76 -1.50
CA ALA A 171 -4.99 -2.31 -1.53
C ALA A 171 -5.61 -2.57 -0.14
N ARG A 172 -4.78 -2.96 0.85
CA ARG A 172 -5.26 -3.46 2.15
C ARG A 172 -4.67 -2.76 3.36
N GLY A 173 -3.61 -1.97 3.19
CA GLY A 173 -2.83 -1.41 4.30
C GLY A 173 -2.29 -2.50 5.23
N GLY A 174 -2.01 -2.10 6.46
CA GLY A 174 -1.40 -2.96 7.48
C GLY A 174 0.11 -2.87 7.45
N ILE A 175 0.76 -3.97 7.83
CA ILE A 175 2.22 -4.10 7.86
C ILE A 175 2.62 -5.09 6.78
N TYR A 176 3.60 -4.74 5.97
CA TYR A 176 4.34 -5.74 5.19
C TYR A 176 5.71 -5.93 5.83
N SER A 177 6.20 -7.16 5.87
CA SER A 177 7.59 -7.44 6.21
C SER A 177 8.16 -8.62 5.41
N ASP A 178 9.43 -8.56 5.01
CA ASP A 178 10.12 -9.70 4.37
C ASP A 178 10.20 -10.89 5.35
N ILE A 179 10.27 -12.12 4.85
CA ILE A 179 10.11 -13.34 5.67
C ILE A 179 11.26 -13.57 6.66
N ASP A 180 12.46 -13.07 6.37
CA ASP A 180 13.67 -13.21 7.19
C ASP A 180 13.86 -12.03 8.17
N THR A 181 12.74 -11.48 8.64
CA THR A 181 12.69 -10.38 9.60
C THR A 181 12.05 -10.80 10.92
N TYR A 182 12.59 -10.27 12.01
CA TYR A 182 12.05 -10.43 13.34
C TYR A 182 11.37 -9.15 13.79
N ALA A 183 10.14 -9.27 14.26
CA ALA A 183 9.59 -8.26 15.15
C ALA A 183 10.33 -8.36 16.50
N LEU A 184 10.91 -7.24 16.94
CA LEU A 184 11.50 -7.11 18.27
C LEU A 184 10.52 -6.47 19.26
N LYS A 185 9.61 -5.61 18.73
CA LYS A 185 8.53 -4.95 19.47
C LYS A 185 7.25 -4.94 18.66
N PRO A 186 6.08 -4.96 19.33
CA PRO A 186 4.81 -4.80 18.64
C PRO A 186 4.72 -3.43 17.95
N ALA A 187 4.00 -3.35 16.83
CA ALA A 187 3.80 -2.11 16.08
C ALA A 187 3.03 -1.04 16.86
N SER A 188 2.35 -1.40 17.94
CA SER A 188 1.76 -0.45 18.90
C SER A 188 2.80 0.40 19.61
N ASP A 189 4.05 -0.05 19.66
CA ASP A 189 5.13 0.57 20.42
C ASP A 189 6.11 1.33 19.50
N TRP A 190 5.89 1.28 18.18
CA TRP A 190 6.76 1.96 17.21
C TRP A 190 6.61 3.47 17.23
N LEU A 191 5.46 3.96 17.67
CA LEU A 191 5.13 5.38 17.74
C LEU A 191 4.95 5.79 19.20
N PRO A 192 5.36 7.01 19.58
CA PRO A 192 5.19 7.48 20.95
C PRO A 192 3.70 7.63 21.28
N VAL A 193 3.35 7.43 22.55
CA VAL A 193 1.96 7.43 23.04
C VAL A 193 1.32 8.81 22.91
N GLU A 194 2.12 9.87 22.90
CA GLU A 194 1.68 11.26 22.78
C GLU A 194 1.29 11.63 21.35
N LEU A 195 1.67 10.83 20.34
CA LEU A 195 1.35 11.11 18.95
C LEU A 195 -0.08 10.70 18.62
N ASP A 196 -0.86 11.64 18.10
CA ASP A 196 -2.20 11.34 17.61
C ASP A 196 -2.14 10.46 16.35
N LEU A 197 -2.43 9.18 16.52
CA LEU A 197 -2.42 8.16 15.46
C LEU A 197 -3.45 8.43 14.35
N ALA A 198 -4.49 9.24 14.60
CA ALA A 198 -5.41 9.67 13.56
C ALA A 198 -4.68 10.52 12.50
N THR A 199 -3.64 11.25 12.91
CA THR A 199 -2.83 12.11 12.04
C THR A 199 -1.67 11.40 11.35
N VAL A 200 -1.54 10.07 11.50
CA VAL A 200 -0.45 9.26 10.94
C VAL A 200 -1.03 8.27 9.94
N GLY A 201 -0.62 8.36 8.68
CA GLY A 201 -1.02 7.49 7.58
C GLY A 201 0.00 6.43 7.20
N PHE A 202 1.25 6.65 7.58
CA PHE A 202 2.38 5.87 7.12
C PHE A 202 3.50 5.85 8.16
N VAL A 203 4.14 4.70 8.33
CA VAL A 203 5.37 4.56 9.13
C VAL A 203 6.42 3.83 8.30
N VAL A 204 7.59 4.45 8.19
CA VAL A 204 8.74 3.91 7.46
C VAL A 204 10.01 4.13 8.27
N GLY A 205 10.94 3.18 8.26
CA GLY A 205 12.25 3.34 8.88
C GLY A 205 13.33 3.75 7.89
N ILE A 206 14.43 4.28 8.39
CA ILE A 206 15.68 4.39 7.62
C ILE A 206 16.34 3.00 7.59
N GLU A 207 16.68 2.51 6.42
CA GLU A 207 17.43 1.25 6.25
C GLU A 207 18.94 1.49 6.28
N ALA A 208 19.38 2.55 5.57
CA ALA A 208 20.78 2.91 5.43
C ALA A 208 20.96 4.43 5.41
N ASP A 209 21.97 4.90 6.15
CA ASP A 209 22.42 6.30 6.21
C ASP A 209 23.97 6.37 6.15
N PRO A 210 24.58 5.99 5.02
CA PRO A 210 26.04 5.94 4.88
C PRO A 210 26.70 7.33 4.94
N ASP A 211 27.22 7.71 6.09
CA ASP A 211 27.98 8.96 6.27
C ASP A 211 29.47 8.81 5.91
N ARG A 212 29.72 8.62 4.61
CA ARG A 212 31.07 8.42 4.05
C ARG A 212 31.19 8.99 2.62
N PRO A 213 32.33 9.59 2.22
CA PRO A 213 32.46 10.20 0.88
C PRO A 213 32.22 9.25 -0.29
N ASP A 214 32.53 7.96 -0.12
CA ASP A 214 32.39 6.89 -1.12
C ASP A 214 31.07 6.12 -0.99
N TRP A 215 30.05 6.70 -0.35
CA TRP A 215 28.76 6.05 -0.18
C TRP A 215 28.15 5.56 -1.50
N HIS A 216 28.34 6.34 -2.57
CA HIS A 216 27.77 6.12 -3.90
C HIS A 216 28.33 4.88 -4.62
N ASP A 217 29.45 4.33 -4.16
CA ASP A 217 30.00 3.06 -4.67
C ASP A 217 29.23 1.84 -4.14
N TRP A 218 28.52 1.99 -3.02
CA TRP A 218 27.90 0.90 -2.28
C TRP A 218 26.38 1.05 -2.13
N TYR A 219 25.89 2.28 -2.15
CA TYR A 219 24.49 2.63 -1.90
C TYR A 219 23.95 3.47 -3.05
N SER A 220 22.68 3.27 -3.34
CA SER A 220 21.99 3.92 -4.45
C SER A 220 21.57 5.36 -4.15
N ARG A 221 21.37 5.68 -2.87
CA ARG A 221 20.99 7.01 -2.38
C ARG A 221 21.73 7.31 -1.08
N ARG A 222 21.91 8.60 -0.75
CA ARG A 222 22.63 9.01 0.46
C ARG A 222 21.89 8.56 1.73
N ILE A 223 20.57 8.50 1.71
CA ILE A 223 19.75 7.73 2.66
C ILE A 223 18.89 6.78 1.85
N GLN A 224 18.63 5.59 2.37
CA GLN A 224 17.62 4.68 1.85
C GLN A 224 16.56 4.43 2.92
N PHE A 225 15.30 4.63 2.56
CA PHE A 225 14.18 4.19 3.41
C PHE A 225 14.00 2.69 3.29
N CYS A 226 13.65 2.06 4.41
CA CYS A 226 13.34 0.65 4.47
C CYS A 226 12.12 0.35 3.61
N GLN A 227 12.28 -0.60 2.70
CA GLN A 227 11.18 -1.17 1.91
C GLN A 227 10.79 -2.58 2.35
N TRP A 228 11.66 -3.26 3.10
CA TRP A 228 11.44 -4.64 3.53
C TRP A 228 10.56 -4.72 4.79
N THR A 229 10.30 -3.60 5.49
CA THR A 229 9.21 -3.45 6.47
C THR A 229 8.55 -2.08 6.32
N ILE A 230 7.22 -2.07 6.21
CA ILE A 230 6.43 -0.85 6.00
C ILE A 230 5.10 -1.01 6.73
N GLN A 231 4.63 0.05 7.41
CA GLN A 231 3.25 0.12 7.92
C GLN A 231 2.50 1.25 7.22
N SER A 232 1.28 0.97 6.74
CA SER A 232 0.51 1.94 5.96
C SER A 232 -1.00 1.78 6.11
N LYS A 233 -1.73 2.89 6.03
CA LYS A 233 -3.16 2.89 5.72
C LYS A 233 -3.39 2.63 4.22
N PRO A 234 -4.47 1.92 3.84
CA PRO A 234 -4.74 1.62 2.44
C PRO A 234 -4.90 2.91 1.63
N GLY A 235 -4.50 2.88 0.35
CA GLY A 235 -4.65 4.02 -0.57
C GLY A 235 -3.59 5.11 -0.46
N HIS A 236 -2.64 5.03 0.48
CA HIS A 236 -1.67 6.10 0.77
C HIS A 236 -0.93 6.62 -0.49
N PRO A 237 -0.75 7.94 -0.66
CA PRO A 237 -0.14 8.52 -1.87
C PRO A 237 1.26 7.99 -2.24
N ILE A 238 2.14 7.73 -1.26
CA ILE A 238 3.46 7.13 -1.51
C ILE A 238 3.32 5.79 -2.26
N LEU A 239 2.43 4.91 -1.78
CA LEU A 239 2.20 3.59 -2.39
C LEU A 239 1.58 3.71 -3.78
N ARG A 240 0.68 4.69 -3.96
CA ARG A 240 0.08 4.97 -5.27
C ARG A 240 1.13 5.41 -6.29
N ASP A 241 2.07 6.27 -5.88
CA ASP A 241 3.14 6.76 -6.74
C ASP A 241 4.10 5.63 -7.15
N ILE A 242 4.62 4.86 -6.20
CA ILE A 242 5.54 3.75 -6.52
C ILE A 242 4.86 2.66 -7.36
N VAL A 243 3.59 2.34 -7.10
CA VAL A 243 2.84 1.36 -7.91
C VAL A 243 2.66 1.85 -9.34
N ALA A 244 2.34 3.13 -9.53
CA ALA A 244 2.23 3.72 -10.86
C ALA A 244 3.58 3.72 -11.58
N TYR A 245 4.66 4.15 -10.92
CA TYR A 245 6.01 4.17 -11.47
C TYR A 245 6.46 2.78 -11.94
N ILE A 246 6.36 1.77 -11.07
CA ILE A 246 6.76 0.40 -11.42
C ILE A 246 5.93 -0.14 -12.57
N THR A 247 4.60 0.11 -12.56
CA THR A 247 3.70 -0.35 -13.62
C THR A 247 4.08 0.26 -14.97
N GLU A 248 4.21 1.58 -15.03
CA GLU A 248 4.53 2.31 -16.26
C GLU A 248 5.90 1.89 -16.80
N GLU A 249 6.87 1.68 -15.91
CA GLU A 249 8.23 1.31 -16.31
C GLU A 249 8.33 -0.14 -16.76
N ALA A 250 7.64 -1.06 -16.09
CA ALA A 250 7.50 -2.44 -16.53
C ALA A 250 6.91 -2.48 -17.95
N LEU A 251 5.80 -1.80 -18.19
CA LEU A 251 5.12 -1.80 -19.49
C LEU A 251 5.95 -1.10 -20.58
N ARG A 252 6.69 -0.03 -20.24
CA ARG A 252 7.65 0.60 -21.15
C ARG A 252 8.75 -0.39 -21.56
N MET A 253 9.38 -1.06 -20.60
CA MET A 253 10.43 -2.04 -20.86
C MET A 253 9.90 -3.26 -21.63
N LYS A 254 8.69 -3.72 -21.30
CA LYS A 254 7.99 -4.81 -22.01
C LYS A 254 7.75 -4.45 -23.47
N LYS A 255 7.21 -3.26 -23.74
CA LYS A 255 6.97 -2.74 -25.11
C LYS A 255 8.26 -2.61 -25.91
N LYS A 256 9.37 -2.23 -25.28
CA LYS A 256 10.71 -2.19 -25.91
C LYS A 256 11.35 -3.57 -26.07
N GLY A 257 10.79 -4.63 -25.47
CA GLY A 257 11.35 -5.99 -25.51
C GLY A 257 12.56 -6.20 -24.60
N VAL A 258 12.81 -5.28 -23.65
CA VAL A 258 13.98 -5.28 -22.75
C VAL A 258 13.66 -5.72 -21.32
N LEU A 259 12.38 -5.92 -20.96
CA LEU A 259 11.97 -6.48 -19.67
C LEU A 259 12.30 -7.99 -19.60
N LYS A 260 13.59 -8.30 -19.52
CA LYS A 260 14.15 -9.65 -19.47
C LYS A 260 15.42 -9.61 -18.63
N GLU A 261 15.71 -10.71 -17.95
CA GLU A 261 16.96 -10.85 -17.19
C GLU A 261 18.18 -10.53 -18.07
N GLY A 262 19.09 -9.73 -17.51
CA GLY A 262 20.31 -9.27 -18.21
C GLY A 262 20.09 -8.27 -19.35
N LYS A 263 18.86 -7.82 -19.63
CA LYS A 263 18.57 -6.85 -20.71
C LYS A 263 17.85 -5.58 -20.26
N MET A 264 17.36 -5.53 -19.02
CA MET A 264 16.67 -4.35 -18.48
C MET A 264 17.60 -3.13 -18.50
N ASP A 265 17.05 -1.97 -18.80
CA ASP A 265 17.78 -0.69 -18.77
C ASP A 265 17.84 -0.07 -17.36
N LYS A 266 17.24 -0.74 -16.37
CA LYS A 266 17.32 -0.45 -14.93
C LYS A 266 17.78 -1.67 -14.14
N THR A 267 18.52 -1.43 -13.07
CA THR A 267 18.83 -2.44 -12.07
C THR A 267 17.57 -2.74 -11.23
N ILE A 268 17.54 -3.88 -10.53
CA ILE A 268 16.47 -4.19 -9.56
C ILE A 268 16.30 -3.03 -8.57
N VAL A 269 17.43 -2.49 -8.09
CA VAL A 269 17.49 -1.39 -7.12
C VAL A 269 16.82 -0.10 -7.63
N GLU A 270 17.04 0.26 -8.90
CA GLU A 270 16.49 1.47 -9.55
C GLU A 270 15.07 1.27 -10.14
N PHE A 271 14.58 0.03 -10.15
CA PHE A 271 13.28 -0.31 -10.73
C PHE A 271 12.22 -0.59 -9.67
N THR A 272 12.38 -1.65 -8.87
CA THR A 272 11.40 -2.05 -7.84
C THR A 272 11.96 -1.93 -6.42
N GLY A 273 13.28 -1.85 -6.31
CA GLY A 273 14.02 -1.88 -5.05
C GLY A 273 14.16 -0.51 -4.36
N PRO A 274 15.17 -0.39 -3.48
CA PRO A 274 15.16 0.66 -2.45
C PRO A 274 15.43 2.06 -3.01
N ALA A 275 16.03 2.20 -4.19
CA ALA A 275 16.25 3.52 -4.80
C ALA A 275 14.95 4.12 -5.33
N ALA A 276 14.20 3.33 -6.12
CA ALA A 276 12.89 3.74 -6.62
C ALA A 276 11.91 4.04 -5.47
N TRP A 277 11.95 3.21 -4.42
CA TRP A 277 11.19 3.41 -3.19
C TRP A 277 11.54 4.72 -2.48
N THR A 278 12.83 4.95 -2.24
CA THR A 278 13.31 6.16 -1.57
C THR A 278 12.91 7.41 -2.34
N ASP A 279 13.03 7.38 -3.67
CA ASP A 279 12.61 8.50 -4.51
C ASP A 279 11.09 8.72 -4.44
N ALA A 280 10.27 7.68 -4.26
CA ALA A 280 8.81 7.81 -4.11
C ALA A 280 8.44 8.52 -2.79
N VAL A 281 9.13 8.18 -1.70
CA VAL A 281 8.95 8.85 -0.40
C VAL A 281 9.33 10.34 -0.50
N PHE A 282 10.48 10.66 -1.09
CA PHE A 282 10.88 12.06 -1.28
C PHE A 282 10.00 12.81 -2.27
N ARG A 283 9.50 12.16 -3.32
CA ARG A 283 8.49 12.78 -4.21
C ARG A 283 7.27 13.20 -3.42
N TYR A 284 6.75 12.33 -2.54
CA TYR A 284 5.62 12.68 -1.69
C TYR A 284 5.92 13.88 -0.79
N PHE A 285 7.04 13.87 -0.06
CA PHE A 285 7.41 14.97 0.84
C PHE A 285 7.56 16.34 0.16
N ASN A 286 7.76 16.35 -1.16
CA ASN A 286 7.94 17.56 -1.95
C ASN A 286 6.79 17.80 -2.93
N ASP A 287 5.67 17.08 -2.79
CA ASP A 287 4.54 17.19 -3.71
C ASP A 287 3.59 18.33 -3.27
N PRO A 288 3.42 19.38 -4.10
CA PRO A 288 2.54 20.50 -3.77
C PRO A 288 1.05 20.14 -3.75
N GLU A 289 0.64 18.95 -4.23
CA GLU A 289 -0.73 18.44 -4.05
C GLU A 289 -1.04 18.14 -2.57
N TYR A 290 -0.03 17.73 -1.79
CA TYR A 290 -0.18 17.33 -0.38
C TYR A 290 0.39 18.35 0.61
N PHE A 291 1.33 19.19 0.16
CA PHE A 291 2.03 20.14 1.04
C PHE A 291 1.86 21.59 0.55
N SER A 292 1.51 22.48 1.47
CA SER A 292 1.50 23.92 1.22
C SER A 292 2.94 24.45 1.20
N ILE A 293 3.53 24.55 0.02
CA ILE A 293 4.88 25.11 -0.18
C ILE A 293 4.76 26.62 -0.38
N GLU A 294 5.33 27.42 0.52
CA GLU A 294 5.28 28.88 0.42
C GLU A 294 5.93 29.38 -0.89
N PRO A 295 5.31 30.34 -1.61
CA PRO A 295 5.89 30.91 -2.83
C PRO A 295 7.29 31.50 -2.57
N GLY A 296 8.31 30.94 -3.20
CA GLY A 296 9.71 31.36 -3.04
C GLY A 296 10.50 30.55 -2.00
N SER A 297 9.87 29.62 -1.29
CA SER A 297 10.60 28.61 -0.52
C SER A 297 11.40 27.72 -1.48
N THR A 298 12.69 27.59 -1.21
CA THR A 298 13.60 26.68 -1.93
C THR A 298 13.89 25.40 -1.14
N HIS A 299 13.26 25.22 0.03
CA HIS A 299 13.57 24.12 0.92
C HIS A 299 12.79 22.87 0.50
N ASN A 300 13.44 22.01 -0.29
CA ASN A 300 12.97 20.66 -0.50
C ASN A 300 13.33 19.81 0.71
N VAL A 301 12.44 18.89 1.10
CA VAL A 301 12.78 17.82 2.03
C VAL A 301 13.75 16.86 1.33
N THR A 302 14.96 16.72 1.88
CA THR A 302 16.04 15.91 1.30
C THR A 302 16.66 14.97 2.33
N TYR A 303 17.72 14.24 1.98
CA TYR A 303 18.37 13.31 2.93
C TYR A 303 18.98 14.06 4.14
N GLU A 304 19.38 15.32 3.97
CA GLU A 304 19.91 16.18 5.02
C GLU A 304 18.90 16.37 6.17
N ASP A 305 17.60 16.24 5.89
CA ASP A 305 16.55 16.31 6.90
C ASP A 305 16.46 15.09 7.81
N PHE A 306 17.08 13.97 7.43
CA PHE A 306 16.95 12.67 8.10
C PHE A 306 18.29 12.04 8.50
N THR A 307 19.42 12.56 8.00
CA THR A 307 20.73 12.00 8.32
C THR A 307 21.05 12.17 9.80
N ASN A 308 21.69 11.16 10.40
CA ASN A 308 21.98 11.08 11.83
C ASN A 308 20.75 11.17 12.76
N GLN A 309 19.55 10.88 12.23
CA GLN A 309 18.33 10.88 13.02
C GLN A 309 18.39 9.82 14.14
N ARG A 310 18.07 10.25 15.37
CA ARG A 310 18.08 9.40 16.59
C ARG A 310 16.70 9.09 17.16
N ASP A 311 15.70 9.85 16.76
CA ASP A 311 14.31 9.73 17.21
C ASP A 311 13.39 9.77 15.98
N PHE A 312 12.09 9.55 16.12
CA PHE A 312 11.17 9.67 15.00
C PHE A 312 11.08 11.12 14.48
N LYS A 313 10.79 11.28 13.19
CA LYS A 313 10.47 12.58 12.57
C LYS A 313 9.18 12.45 11.78
N LYS A 314 8.22 13.34 12.02
CA LYS A 314 6.96 13.37 11.28
C LYS A 314 7.00 14.42 10.16
N VAL A 315 6.66 14.02 8.94
CA VAL A 315 6.51 14.91 7.78
C VAL A 315 5.12 14.69 7.18
N GLY A 316 4.25 15.69 7.31
CA GLY A 316 2.82 15.53 6.98
C GLY A 316 2.17 14.47 7.88
N ASP A 317 1.68 13.40 7.26
CA ASP A 317 1.10 12.22 7.91
C ASP A 317 2.04 11.00 7.94
N VAL A 318 3.30 11.16 7.54
CA VAL A 318 4.30 10.09 7.53
C VAL A 318 5.21 10.24 8.73
N VAL A 319 5.43 9.14 9.45
CA VAL A 319 6.47 9.05 10.49
C VAL A 319 7.67 8.30 9.92
N VAL A 320 8.82 8.94 9.95
CA VAL A 320 10.12 8.37 9.63
C VAL A 320 10.81 7.97 10.93
N LEU A 321 11.14 6.69 11.06
CA LEU A 321 11.87 6.12 12.21
C LEU A 321 13.37 6.08 11.94
N PRO A 322 14.22 6.23 12.98
CA PRO A 322 15.67 6.22 12.82
C PRO A 322 16.18 4.85 12.35
N ILE A 323 17.42 4.81 11.87
CA ILE A 323 18.05 3.56 11.41
C ILE A 323 18.07 2.47 12.48
N THR A 324 18.24 2.85 13.76
CA THR A 324 18.16 1.91 14.88
C THR A 324 16.83 1.15 14.93
N SER A 325 15.74 1.74 14.46
CA SER A 325 14.44 1.08 14.55
C SER A 325 14.30 -0.12 13.65
N PHE A 326 14.75 0.00 12.41
CA PHE A 326 14.53 -1.03 11.41
C PHE A 326 15.85 -1.73 11.03
N SER A 327 17.01 -1.13 11.25
CA SER A 327 18.32 -1.76 11.04
C SER A 327 19.19 -1.76 12.31
N PRO A 328 18.71 -2.19 13.49
CA PRO A 328 19.56 -2.32 14.67
C PRO A 328 20.62 -3.41 14.49
N GLY A 329 21.75 -3.28 15.18
CA GLY A 329 22.80 -4.30 15.22
C GLY A 329 23.63 -4.44 13.94
N VAL A 330 23.42 -3.58 12.93
CA VAL A 330 24.24 -3.59 11.70
C VAL A 330 25.67 -3.07 11.92
N ASN A 331 25.97 -2.50 13.09
CA ASN A 331 27.30 -2.01 13.50
C ASN A 331 27.91 -0.95 12.55
N GLN A 332 27.06 -0.19 11.86
CA GLN A 332 27.45 0.86 10.92
C GLN A 332 26.40 1.96 10.89
N MET A 333 26.74 3.10 10.30
CA MET A 333 25.80 4.20 10.04
C MET A 333 25.11 4.75 11.31
N GLY A 334 25.74 4.56 12.48
CA GLY A 334 25.23 5.01 13.77
C GLY A 334 24.05 4.22 14.33
N ALA A 335 23.69 3.07 13.75
CA ALA A 335 22.63 2.20 14.27
C ALA A 335 22.96 1.68 15.68
N GLY A 336 21.95 1.70 16.57
CA GLY A 336 22.04 1.10 17.91
C GLY A 336 21.98 -0.43 17.88
N ASP A 337 22.22 -1.04 19.03
CA ASP A 337 22.17 -2.50 19.22
C ASP A 337 20.74 -3.05 19.32
N LEU A 338 20.59 -4.38 19.40
CA LEU A 338 19.28 -5.04 19.43
C LEU A 338 18.50 -4.81 20.74
N ASP A 339 19.15 -4.40 21.82
CA ASP A 339 18.55 -4.04 23.10
C ASP A 339 18.21 -2.54 23.21
N ASP A 340 18.51 -1.75 22.17
CA ASP A 340 18.18 -0.33 22.12
C ASP A 340 16.66 -0.12 22.25
N PRO A 341 16.18 0.86 23.05
CA PRO A 341 14.77 1.18 23.16
C PRO A 341 14.09 1.51 21.82
N MET A 342 14.83 1.96 20.82
CA MET A 342 14.31 2.23 19.49
C MET A 342 14.37 1.02 18.57
N ALA A 343 15.01 -0.10 18.92
CA ALA A 343 15.10 -1.31 18.09
C ALA A 343 13.76 -2.04 18.01
N PHE A 344 13.13 -2.02 16.83
CA PHE A 344 11.76 -2.49 16.63
C PHE A 344 11.66 -3.72 15.73
N VAL A 345 12.48 -3.74 14.68
CA VAL A 345 12.50 -4.83 13.70
C VAL A 345 13.97 -5.12 13.36
N LYS A 346 14.30 -6.39 13.18
CA LYS A 346 15.64 -6.84 12.78
C LYS A 346 15.53 -7.64 11.48
N HIS A 347 16.38 -7.33 10.52
CA HIS A 347 16.49 -8.06 9.27
C HIS A 347 17.76 -8.95 9.28
N ASP A 348 17.66 -10.22 8.89
CA ASP A 348 18.82 -11.15 8.87
C ASP A 348 19.68 -11.04 7.60
N PHE A 349 19.19 -10.32 6.59
CA PHE A 349 19.90 -10.05 5.32
C PHE A 349 20.40 -11.32 4.65
N SER A 350 19.57 -12.38 4.67
CA SER A 350 19.92 -13.71 4.15
C SER A 350 20.38 -13.65 2.69
N GLY A 351 19.89 -12.66 1.92
CA GLY A 351 20.28 -12.42 0.55
C GLY A 351 20.00 -13.61 -0.37
N SER A 352 19.06 -14.47 0.03
CA SER A 352 18.78 -15.76 -0.58
C SER A 352 18.40 -15.65 -2.07
N TRP A 353 17.80 -14.54 -2.49
CA TRP A 353 17.54 -14.21 -3.90
C TRP A 353 18.80 -14.08 -4.77
N LYS A 354 19.97 -13.78 -4.20
CA LYS A 354 21.24 -13.67 -4.95
C LYS A 354 21.81 -15.03 -5.33
N THR A 355 21.45 -16.08 -4.59
CA THR A 355 22.01 -17.43 -4.75
C THR A 355 20.98 -18.45 -5.22
N ASP A 356 19.69 -18.15 -5.10
CA ASP A 356 18.60 -18.98 -5.57
C ASP A 356 17.80 -18.25 -6.68
N PRO A 357 17.94 -18.66 -7.96
CA PRO A 357 17.23 -18.03 -9.07
C PRO A 357 15.71 -18.26 -9.06
N SER A 358 15.20 -19.06 -8.11
CA SER A 358 13.76 -19.22 -7.87
C SER A 358 13.19 -18.24 -6.83
N LEU A 359 14.00 -17.32 -6.29
CA LEU A 359 13.64 -16.29 -5.30
C LEU A 359 13.62 -14.85 -5.84
#